data_AF-A0A1C5WVH0-F1
#
_entry.id   AF-A0A1C5WVH0-F1
#
_cell.length_a   1.000
_cell.length_b   1.000
_cell.length_c   1.000
_cell.angle_alpha   90.00
_cell.angle_beta   90.00
_cell.angle_gamma   90.00
#
_symmetry.space_group_name_H-M   'P 1'
#
loop_
_entity.id
_entity.type
_entity.pdbx_description
1 polymer ?
#
loop_
_entity_poly.entity_id
_entity_poly.type
_entity_poly.pdbx_seq_one_letter_code
_entity_poly.pdbx_strand_id
1 'polypeptide(L)'
;MEYITKKDLIDCSTPDEICFSLCCMECKTVWKSTSIRFSRAGKKPENENRKIIYDTLYAREKELAFQKAVNQAKEIFNICPICKRLVCDHCFLICDDLDMCVQCAAKLNERGTVVG
;
A
#
# COMPACT_ATOMS: atom_id res chain seq x y z
N MET A 1 -3.72 -13.49 8.55
CA MET A 1 -4.85 -12.64 8.10
C MET A 1 -4.27 -11.51 7.27
N GLU A 2 -4.81 -11.24 6.08
CA GLU A 2 -4.46 -10.04 5.32
C GLU A 2 -5.24 -8.85 5.87
N TYR A 3 -4.53 -7.84 6.37
CA TYR A 3 -5.16 -6.64 6.95
C TYR A 3 -5.05 -5.41 6.03
N ILE A 4 -4.14 -5.45 5.05
CA ILE A 4 -4.13 -4.52 3.92
C ILE A 4 -4.74 -5.26 2.74
N THR A 5 -5.78 -4.68 2.18
CA THR A 5 -6.55 -5.26 1.07
C THR A 5 -6.55 -4.33 -0.13
N LYS A 6 -7.17 -4.79 -1.22
CA LYS A 6 -7.30 -4.01 -2.46
C LYS A 6 -8.09 -2.71 -2.29
N LYS A 7 -8.89 -2.60 -1.24
CA LYS A 7 -9.67 -1.39 -0.94
C LYS A 7 -8.84 -0.29 -0.27
N ASP A 8 -7.73 -0.67 0.38
CA ASP A 8 -6.88 0.26 1.11
C ASP A 8 -5.87 0.93 0.18
N LEU A 9 -5.39 0.20 -0.83
CA LEU A 9 -4.44 0.68 -1.83
C LEU A 9 -5.14 1.48 -2.93
N ILE A 10 -4.60 2.66 -3.22
CA ILE A 10 -5.03 3.52 -4.32
C ILE A 10 -4.19 3.18 -5.55
N ASP A 11 -4.87 2.82 -6.63
CA ASP A 11 -4.26 2.53 -7.92
C ASP A 11 -3.76 3.80 -8.59
N CYS A 12 -2.44 3.89 -8.78
CA CYS A 12 -1.74 5.00 -9.43
C CYS A 12 -1.12 4.57 -10.76
N SER A 13 -1.60 3.46 -11.32
CA SER A 13 -1.01 2.86 -12.52
C SER A 13 -1.31 3.68 -13.77
N THR A 14 -0.36 3.65 -14.69
CA THR A 14 -0.46 4.17 -16.05
C THR A 14 -0.40 3.01 -17.05
N PRO A 15 -0.65 3.24 -18.35
CA PRO A 15 -0.51 2.20 -19.37
C PRO A 15 0.91 1.58 -19.46
N ASP A 16 1.94 2.32 -19.02
CA ASP A 16 3.34 1.90 -19.13
C ASP A 16 3.94 1.42 -17.80
N GLU A 17 3.37 1.85 -16.68
CA GLU A 17 3.89 1.57 -15.35
C GLU A 17 2.77 1.25 -14.37
N ILE A 18 2.96 0.23 -13.56
CA ILE A 18 2.02 -0.18 -12.53
C ILE A 18 2.56 0.25 -11.17
N CYS A 19 1.76 1.00 -10.43
CA CYS A 19 2.13 1.54 -9.12
C CYS A 19 0.89 1.71 -8.26
N PHE A 20 1.04 1.50 -6.95
CA PHE A 20 -0.01 1.68 -5.96
C PHE A 20 0.47 2.62 -4.86
N SER A 21 -0.47 3.25 -4.16
CA SER A 21 -0.16 4.11 -3.03
C SER A 21 -1.06 3.82 -1.84
N LEU A 22 -0.59 4.20 -0.66
CA LEU A 22 -1.30 4.06 0.60
C LEU A 22 -1.07 5.32 1.43
N CYS A 23 -2.10 5.79 2.14
CA CYS A 23 -2.03 7.01 2.92
C CYS A 23 -2.11 6.70 4.42
N CYS A 24 -1.16 7.21 5.20
CA CYS A 24 -1.20 7.10 6.65
C CYS A 24 -2.42 7.86 7.19
N MET A 25 -3.28 7.19 7.94
CA MET A 25 -4.49 7.81 8.48
C MET A 25 -4.19 8.80 9.63
N GLU A 26 -2.96 8.81 10.15
CA GLU A 26 -2.45 9.74 11.16
C GLU A 26 -1.82 10.98 10.51
N CYS A 27 -0.62 10.86 9.93
CA CYS A 27 0.14 12.01 9.41
C CYS A 27 -0.20 12.39 7.96
N LYS A 28 -1.08 11.66 7.28
CA LYS A 28 -1.46 11.85 5.87
C LYS A 28 -0.33 11.70 4.86
N THR A 29 0.85 11.24 5.29
CA THR A 29 1.95 10.92 4.37
C THR A 29 1.52 9.80 3.44
N VAL A 30 1.77 10.00 2.14
CA VAL A 30 1.48 9.03 1.08
C VAL A 30 2.73 8.23 0.81
N TRP A 31 2.63 6.91 0.99
CA TRP A 31 3.61 5.94 0.54
C TRP A 31 3.25 5.46 -0.87
N LYS A 32 4.25 5.14 -1.68
CA LYS A 32 4.09 4.54 -3.01
C LYS A 32 4.87 3.23 -3.08
N SER A 33 4.27 2.22 -3.69
CA SER A 33 4.95 0.98 -4.01
C SER A 33 6.07 1.22 -5.03
N THR A 34 6.97 0.24 -5.17
CA THR A 34 7.90 0.21 -6.30
C THR A 34 7.11 0.25 -7.62
N SER A 35 7.47 1.16 -8.53
CA SER A 35 6.88 1.21 -9.87
C SER A 35 7.39 0.02 -10.69
N ILE A 36 6.48 -0.73 -11.30
CA ILE A 36 6.79 -1.88 -12.15
C ILE A 36 6.44 -1.52 -13.58
N ARG A 37 7.44 -1.48 -14.46
CA ARG A 37 7.22 -1.25 -15.89
C ARG A 37 6.43 -2.40 -16.50
N PHE A 38 5.34 -2.08 -17.18
CA PHE A 38 4.53 -3.06 -17.91
C PHE A 38 5.33 -3.66 -19.08
N SER A 39 5.22 -4.98 -19.30
CA SER A 39 6.03 -5.68 -20.32
C SER A 39 5.79 -5.20 -21.76
N ARG A 40 4.64 -4.61 -22.04
CA ARG A 40 4.29 -4.02 -23.35
C ARG A 40 4.25 -2.49 -23.34
N ALA A 41 4.84 -1.85 -22.33
CA ALA A 41 4.94 -0.40 -22.24
C ALA A 41 5.44 0.22 -23.56
N GLY A 42 4.79 1.30 -24.00
CA GLY A 42 5.06 1.99 -25.26
C GLY A 42 4.59 1.28 -26.54
N LYS A 43 4.00 0.08 -26.45
CA LYS A 43 3.45 -0.65 -27.61
C LYS A 43 1.95 -0.44 -27.69
N LYS A 44 1.45 -0.02 -28.85
CA LYS A 44 0.01 0.06 -29.12
C LYS A 44 -0.47 -1.27 -29.73
N PRO A 45 -1.65 -1.78 -29.32
CA PRO A 45 -2.25 -2.92 -29.99
C PRO A 45 -2.60 -2.57 -31.43
N GLU A 46 -2.32 -3.47 -32.36
CA GLU A 46 -2.53 -3.27 -33.81
C GLU A 46 -4.02 -3.27 -34.20
N ASN A 47 -4.84 -4.03 -33.47
CA ASN A 47 -6.27 -4.21 -33.73
C ASN A 47 -7.01 -4.62 -32.44
N GLU A 48 -8.34 -4.74 -32.51
CA GLU A 48 -9.19 -5.07 -31.37
C GLU A 48 -8.86 -6.44 -30.74
N ASN A 49 -8.58 -7.46 -31.55
CA ASN A 49 -8.18 -8.78 -31.05
C ASN A 49 -6.87 -8.72 -30.24
N ARG A 50 -5.89 -7.96 -30.73
CA ARG A 50 -4.63 -7.72 -30.00
C ARG A 50 -4.83 -6.85 -28.76
N LYS A 51 -5.81 -5.93 -28.77
CA LYS A 51 -6.17 -5.13 -27.60
C LYS A 51 -6.70 -6.01 -26.46
N ILE A 52 -7.53 -7.01 -26.75
CA ILE A 52 -8.01 -7.96 -25.72
C ILE A 52 -6.82 -8.67 -25.05
N ILE A 53 -5.84 -9.13 -25.83
CA ILE A 53 -4.63 -9.76 -25.30
C ILE A 53 -3.80 -8.77 -24.47
N TYR A 54 -3.63 -7.54 -24.96
CA TYR A 54 -2.90 -6.47 -24.27
C TYR A 54 -3.53 -6.16 -22.90
N ASP A 55 -4.85 -5.94 -22.85
CA ASP A 55 -5.59 -5.61 -21.64
C ASP A 55 -5.58 -6.77 -20.63
N THR A 56 -5.73 -8.01 -21.13
CA THR A 56 -5.64 -9.21 -20.29
C THR A 56 -4.25 -9.36 -19.66
N LEU A 57 -3.19 -9.11 -20.44
CA LEU A 57 -1.81 -9.16 -19.95
C LEU A 57 -1.55 -8.05 -18.92
N TYR A 58 -2.02 -6.84 -19.19
CA TYR A 58 -1.91 -5.71 -18.26
C TYR A 58 -2.61 -6.01 -16.93
N ALA A 59 -3.84 -6.54 -16.96
CA ALA A 59 -4.57 -6.92 -15.76
C ALA A 59 -3.82 -7.98 -14.94
N ARG A 60 -3.22 -8.98 -15.61
CA ARG A 60 -2.42 -10.02 -14.93
C ARG A 60 -1.16 -9.46 -14.27
N GLU A 61 -0.38 -8.65 -14.99
CA GLU A 61 0.82 -8.02 -14.43
C GLU A 61 0.46 -7.07 -13.30
N LYS A 62 -0.68 -6.39 -13.41
CA LYS A 62 -1.19 -5.50 -12.38
C LYS A 62 -1.58 -6.21 -11.10
N GLU A 63 -2.16 -7.40 -11.18
CA GLU A 63 -2.45 -8.19 -10.00
C GLU A 63 -1.17 -8.70 -9.32
N LEU A 64 -0.14 -9.09 -10.08
CA LEU A 64 1.17 -9.45 -9.51
C LEU A 64 1.84 -8.25 -8.82
N ALA A 65 1.79 -7.08 -9.43
CA ALA A 65 2.29 -5.84 -8.86
C ALA A 65 1.51 -5.44 -7.59
N PHE A 66 0.20 -5.67 -7.58
CA PHE A 66 -0.66 -5.43 -6.43
C PHE A 66 -0.22 -6.29 -5.22
N GLN A 67 0.01 -7.59 -5.42
CA GLN A 67 0.48 -8.47 -4.35
C GLN A 67 1.85 -8.04 -3.81
N LYS A 68 2.75 -7.59 -4.69
CA LYS A 68 4.03 -7.00 -4.25
C LYS A 68 3.82 -5.73 -3.44
N ALA A 69 2.95 -4.83 -3.89
CA ALA A 69 2.63 -3.60 -3.17
C ALA A 69 2.02 -3.86 -1.79
N VAL A 70 1.13 -4.86 -1.66
CA VAL A 70 0.59 -5.30 -0.37
C VAL A 70 1.70 -5.75 0.56
N ASN A 71 2.64 -6.56 0.08
CA ASN A 71 3.75 -7.04 0.92
C ASN A 71 4.67 -5.90 1.36
N GLN A 72 5.02 -4.98 0.46
CA GLN A 72 5.81 -3.80 0.81
C GLN A 72 5.06 -2.89 1.81
N ALA A 73 3.75 -2.72 1.65
CA ALA A 73 2.96 -1.91 2.55
C ALA A 73 2.90 -2.52 3.97
N LYS A 74 2.83 -3.85 4.09
CA LYS A 74 2.84 -4.56 5.38
C LYS A 74 4.15 -4.40 6.16
N GLU A 75 5.24 -4.05 5.48
CA GLU A 75 6.54 -3.78 6.11
C GLU A 75 6.63 -2.35 6.67
N ILE A 76 5.70 -1.45 6.29
CA ILE A 76 5.79 0.00 6.57
C ILE A 76 4.56 0.52 7.33
N PHE A 77 3.46 -0.23 7.30
CA PHE A 77 2.17 0.17 7.87
C PHE A 77 1.67 -0.85 8.89
N ASN A 78 1.08 -0.33 9.95
CA ASN A 78 0.54 -1.07 11.06
C ASN A 78 -0.92 -0.67 11.31
N ILE A 79 -1.74 -1.60 11.80
CA ILE A 79 -3.08 -1.28 12.28
C ILE A 79 -3.03 -1.01 13.77
N CYS A 80 -3.48 0.17 14.18
CA CYS A 80 -3.66 0.48 15.59
C CYS A 80 -4.72 -0.44 16.22
N PRO A 81 -4.40 -1.23 17.26
CA PRO A 81 -5.36 -2.16 17.85
C PRO A 81 -6.51 -1.43 18.56
N ILE A 82 -6.31 -0.18 18.97
CA ILE A 82 -7.29 0.64 19.68
C ILE A 82 -8.31 1.28 18.72
N CYS A 83 -7.85 2.00 17.70
CA CYS A 83 -8.73 2.74 16.79
C CYS A 83 -8.92 2.10 15.41
N LYS A 84 -8.25 0.98 15.13
CA LYS A 84 -8.28 0.23 13.86
C LYS A 84 -7.83 1.03 12.63
N ARG A 85 -7.21 2.20 12.81
CA ARG A 85 -6.63 2.98 11.73
C ARG A 85 -5.32 2.37 11.26
N LEU A 86 -5.11 2.41 9.95
CA LEU A 86 -3.87 2.02 9.29
C LEU A 86 -2.89 3.22 9.31
N VAL A 87 -1.75 3.06 9.95
CA VAL A 87 -0.75 4.12 10.19
C VAL A 87 0.62 3.65 9.76
N CYS A 88 1.48 4.55 9.30
CA CYS A 88 2.88 4.19 9.00
C CYS A 88 3.69 3.97 10.29
N ASP A 89 4.86 3.35 10.16
CA ASP A 89 5.83 3.11 11.25
C ASP A 89 6.16 4.35 12.07
N HIS A 90 6.32 5.51 11.43
CA HIS A 90 6.58 6.78 12.10
C HIS A 90 5.42 7.27 13.00
N CYS A 91 4.23 6.71 12.80
CA CYS A 91 3.02 7.02 13.57
C CYS A 91 2.57 5.87 14.46
N PHE A 92 3.33 4.77 14.50
CA PHE A 92 3.10 3.60 15.32
C PHE A 92 4.18 3.51 16.40
N LEU A 93 3.77 3.48 17.65
CA LEU A 93 4.66 3.40 18.80
C LEU A 93 4.74 1.96 19.30
N ILE A 94 5.97 1.52 19.53
CA ILE A 94 6.28 0.35 20.33
C ILE A 94 6.16 0.78 21.79
N CYS A 95 5.17 0.23 22.49
CA CYS A 95 4.88 0.53 23.89
C CYS A 95 5.17 -0.70 24.75
N ASP A 96 5.29 -0.53 26.06
CA ASP A 96 5.65 -1.65 26.95
C ASP A 96 4.58 -2.76 26.98
N ASP A 97 3.30 -2.39 26.96
CA ASP A 97 2.18 -3.34 27.05
C ASP A 97 1.52 -3.64 25.69
N LEU A 98 1.21 -2.60 24.91
CA LEU A 98 0.48 -2.73 23.66
C LEU A 98 0.87 -1.64 22.65
N ASP A 99 1.45 -2.06 21.54
CA ASP A 99 1.82 -1.14 20.46
C ASP A 99 0.60 -0.50 19.81
N MET A 100 0.67 0.81 19.56
CA MET A 100 -0.47 1.58 19.06
C MET A 100 -0.05 2.86 18.37
N CYS A 101 -1.00 3.54 17.70
CA CYS A 101 -0.68 4.82 17.09
C CYS A 101 -0.40 5.92 18.13
N VAL A 102 0.40 6.92 17.73
CA VAL A 102 0.77 8.08 18.57
C VAL A 102 -0.43 8.78 19.22
N GLN A 103 -1.55 8.89 18.51
CA GLN A 103 -2.76 9.53 19.04
C GLN A 103 -3.43 8.71 20.15
N CYS A 104 -3.46 7.38 20.00
CA CYS A 104 -4.02 6.49 21.03
C CYS A 104 -3.13 6.44 22.26
N ALA A 105 -1.80 6.38 22.07
CA ALA A 105 -0.85 6.41 23.18
C ALA A 105 -0.99 7.71 23.99
N ALA A 106 -1.03 8.86 23.32
CA ALA A 106 -1.25 10.15 23.99
C ALA A 106 -2.58 10.20 24.77
N LYS A 107 -3.65 9.62 24.21
CA LYS A 107 -4.96 9.57 24.87
C LYS A 107 -4.98 8.66 26.10
N LEU A 108 -4.21 7.57 26.08
CA LEU A 108 -4.12 6.60 27.17
C LEU A 108 -2.97 6.91 28.15
N ASN A 109 -2.21 7.97 27.90
CA ASN A 109 -1.01 8.35 28.66
C ASN A 109 0.08 7.26 28.65
N GLU A 110 0.15 6.50 27.56
CA GLU A 110 1.18 5.49 27.30
C GLU A 110 2.42 6.14 26.68
N ARG A 111 3.60 5.58 27.00
CA ARG A 111 4.88 5.98 26.42
C ARG A 111 5.39 4.89 25.51
N GLY A 112 6.11 5.28 24.47
CA GLY A 112 6.70 4.35 23.53
C GLY A 112 7.68 5.05 22.60
N THR A 113 8.35 4.26 21.77
CA THR A 113 9.27 4.74 20.74
C THR A 113 8.71 4.39 19.36
N VAL A 114 8.96 5.25 18.37
CA VAL A 114 8.60 4.92 16.98
C VAL A 114 9.40 3.73 16.48
N VAL A 115 8.79 2.95 15.59
CA VAL A 115 9.49 1.91 14.81
C VAL A 115 10.53 2.63 13.94
N GLY A 116 11.81 2.32 14.15
CA GLY A 116 12.96 2.97 13.50
C GLY A 116 13.23 2.48 12.08
#